data_AF-A0A957KDC2-F1
#
_entry.id   AF-A0A957KDC2-F1
#
_cell.length_a   1.000
_cell.length_b   1.000
_cell.length_c   1.000
_cell.angle_alpha   90.00
_cell.angle_beta   90.00
_cell.angle_gamma   90.00
#
_symmetry.space_group_name_H-M   'P 1'
#
loop_
_entity.id
_entity.type
_entity.pdbx_description
1 polymer ?
#
loop_
_entity_poly.entity_id
_entity_poly.type
_entity_poly.pdbx_seq_one_letter_code
_entity_poly.pdbx_strand_id
1 'polypeptide(L)'
;MNELTSRAQNNLVTETNRLDQNPAAVYLAGLAPSSRRTMQNALDIIAQIGLGDENATCWDIPWQRLRFQHTQALRSTLADRYAHSTANR
;
A
#
# COMPACT_ATOMS: atom_id res chain seq x y z
N MET A 1 2.72 44.46 20.09
CA MET A 1 1.39 44.32 19.48
C MET A 1 1.46 43.13 18.52
N ASN A 2 0.96 42.01 19.02
CA ASN A 2 0.68 40.67 18.47
C ASN A 2 1.71 39.89 17.64
N GLU A 3 2.10 38.78 18.25
CA GLU A 3 2.61 37.55 17.64
C GLU A 3 1.49 36.74 16.93
N LEU A 4 1.93 35.74 16.16
CA LEU A 4 1.23 34.49 15.77
C LEU A 4 0.55 34.43 14.38
N THR A 5 1.07 33.48 13.60
CA THR A 5 0.35 32.56 12.70
C THR A 5 0.29 32.91 11.21
N SER A 6 1.05 32.14 10.43
CA SER A 6 0.62 31.44 9.19
C SER A 6 1.82 30.62 8.69
N ARG A 7 2.33 29.65 9.47
CA ARG A 7 2.01 28.22 9.31
C ARG A 7 1.55 27.82 7.90
N ALA A 8 2.38 27.00 7.25
CA ALA A 8 2.05 26.16 6.10
C ALA A 8 1.70 26.91 4.81
N GLN A 9 2.73 27.38 4.10
CA GLN A 9 2.62 27.52 2.65
C GLN A 9 2.58 26.11 2.05
N ASN A 10 1.34 25.63 1.95
CA ASN A 10 0.80 24.56 1.15
C ASN A 10 1.71 24.11 -0.01
N ASN A 11 2.54 23.11 0.23
CA ASN A 11 3.20 22.32 -0.82
C ASN A 11 2.20 21.31 -1.43
N LEU A 12 0.97 21.75 -1.72
CA LEU A 12 -0.18 20.90 -2.08
C LEU A 12 -0.25 20.56 -3.56
N VAL A 13 0.86 20.62 -4.29
CA VAL A 13 0.85 20.35 -5.73
C VAL A 13 1.92 19.32 -6.11
N THR A 14 1.43 18.17 -6.57
CA THR A 14 2.07 17.27 -7.55
C THR A 14 3.04 16.15 -7.07
N GLU A 15 2.61 15.29 -6.14
CA GLU A 15 3.16 13.90 -6.06
C GLU A 15 2.14 12.86 -6.55
N THR A 16 1.15 13.31 -7.32
CA THR A 16 0.16 12.44 -7.94
C THR A 16 0.81 11.69 -9.10
N ASN A 17 1.16 10.43 -8.85
CA ASN A 17 0.93 9.33 -9.78
C ASN A 17 1.75 9.33 -11.09
N ARG A 18 3.06 9.48 -10.96
CA ARG A 18 3.98 8.89 -11.95
C ARG A 18 3.87 7.37 -11.82
N LEU A 19 3.25 6.69 -12.80
CA LEU A 19 3.15 5.22 -12.81
C LEU A 19 4.54 4.54 -12.76
N ASP A 20 5.56 5.22 -13.28
CA ASP A 20 6.99 4.88 -13.17
C ASP A 20 7.54 4.96 -11.74
N GLN A 21 6.88 5.69 -10.84
CA GLN A 21 7.21 5.75 -9.42
C GLN A 21 6.32 4.84 -8.55
N ASN A 22 5.25 4.27 -9.10
CA ASN A 22 4.41 3.33 -8.36
C ASN A 22 5.13 1.98 -8.25
N PRO A 23 5.62 1.58 -7.05
CA PRO A 23 6.40 0.36 -6.90
C PRO A 23 5.61 -0.90 -7.27
N ALA A 24 4.29 -0.89 -7.08
CA ALA A 24 3.44 -1.99 -7.48
C ALA A 24 3.41 -2.14 -9.01
N ALA A 25 3.37 -1.04 -9.77
CA ALA A 25 3.38 -1.08 -11.24
C ALA A 25 4.71 -1.67 -11.75
N VAL A 26 5.83 -1.17 -11.20
CA VAL A 26 7.18 -1.63 -11.57
C VAL A 26 7.34 -3.12 -11.23
N TYR A 27 6.90 -3.54 -10.04
CA TYR A 27 6.95 -4.92 -9.61
C TYR A 27 6.13 -5.84 -10.53
N LEU A 28 4.88 -5.48 -10.82
CA LEU A 28 4.02 -6.27 -11.70
C LEU A 28 4.54 -6.33 -13.14
N ALA A 29 5.12 -5.25 -13.66
CA ALA A 29 5.71 -5.22 -15.00
C ALA A 29 6.88 -6.21 -15.15
N GLY A 30 7.66 -6.42 -14.09
CA GLY A 30 8.78 -7.36 -14.05
C GLY A 30 8.39 -8.84 -13.99
N LEU A 31 7.13 -9.16 -13.72
CA LEU A 31 6.65 -10.55 -13.62
C LEU A 31 6.25 -11.12 -14.99
N ALA A 32 6.32 -12.46 -15.09
CA ALA A 32 5.73 -13.20 -16.20
C ALA A 32 4.21 -12.93 -16.30
N PRO A 33 3.62 -12.84 -17.50
CA PRO A 33 2.21 -12.49 -17.67
C PRO A 33 1.23 -13.36 -16.85
N SER A 34 1.54 -14.65 -16.71
CA SER A 34 0.75 -15.61 -15.93
C SER A 34 0.71 -15.32 -14.42
N SER A 35 1.77 -14.72 -13.86
CA SER A 35 1.87 -14.43 -12.42
C SER A 35 1.35 -13.04 -12.06
N ARG A 36 1.26 -12.11 -13.02
CA ARG A 36 0.85 -10.71 -12.77
C ARG A 36 -0.50 -10.61 -12.07
N ARG A 37 -1.52 -11.31 -12.58
CA ARG A 37 -2.87 -11.27 -12.02
C ARG A 37 -2.91 -11.77 -10.57
N THR A 38 -2.24 -12.88 -10.30
CA THR A 38 -2.20 -13.46 -8.95
C THR A 38 -1.48 -12.53 -7.97
N MET A 39 -0.36 -11.94 -8.38
CA MET A 39 0.39 -11.01 -7.52
C MET A 39 -0.32 -9.67 -7.34
N GLN A 40 -1.05 -9.19 -8.35
CA GLN A 40 -1.90 -8.01 -8.23
C GLN A 40 -2.97 -8.23 -7.17
N ASN A 41 -3.70 -9.35 -7.23
CA ASN A 41 -4.70 -9.69 -6.20
C ASN A 41 -4.08 -9.75 -4.79
N ALA A 42 -2.88 -10.30 -4.65
CA ALA A 42 -2.19 -10.34 -3.37
C ALA A 42 -1.85 -8.93 -2.85
N LEU A 43 -1.41 -8.03 -3.74
CA LEU A 43 -1.14 -6.64 -3.40
C LEU A 43 -2.43 -5.85 -3.09
N ASP A 44 -3.55 -6.16 -3.75
CA ASP A 44 -4.85 -5.58 -3.44
C ASP A 44 -5.31 -5.98 -2.03
N ILE A 45 -5.18 -7.26 -1.65
CA ILE A 45 -5.47 -7.73 -0.29
C ILE A 45 -4.62 -6.98 0.74
N ILE A 46 -3.34 -6.79 0.45
CA ILE A 46 -2.44 -6.01 1.30
C ILE A 46 -2.94 -4.57 1.43
N ALA A 47 -3.37 -3.95 0.33
CA ALA A 47 -3.89 -2.59 0.33
C ALA A 47 -5.14 -2.46 1.20
N GLN A 48 -6.06 -3.41 1.06
CA GLN A 48 -7.29 -3.46 1.84
C GLN A 48 -7.01 -3.56 3.34
N ILE A 49 -6.07 -4.43 3.73
CA ILE A 49 -5.66 -4.57 5.14
C ILE A 49 -4.95 -3.30 5.63
N GLY A 50 -4.04 -2.75 4.83
CA GLY A 50 -3.22 -1.60 5.22
C GLY A 50 -3.99 -0.28 5.33
N LEU A 51 -5.01 -0.10 4.49
CA LEU A 51 -5.86 1.10 4.47
C LEU A 51 -7.16 0.93 5.27
N GLY A 52 -7.55 -0.32 5.58
CA GLY A 52 -8.82 -0.60 6.26
C GLY A 52 -10.05 -0.38 5.37
N ASP A 53 -9.89 -0.49 4.05
CA ASP A 53 -10.94 -0.30 3.05
C ASP A 53 -10.98 -1.51 2.11
N GLU A 54 -12.12 -2.21 2.04
CA GLU A 54 -12.30 -3.39 1.20
C GLU A 54 -12.24 -3.09 -0.31
N ASN A 55 -12.49 -1.86 -0.72
CA ASN A 55 -12.44 -1.44 -2.12
C ASN A 55 -11.06 -0.92 -2.54
N ALA A 56 -10.12 -0.80 -1.59
CA ALA A 56 -8.77 -0.37 -1.88
C ALA A 56 -8.06 -1.35 -2.80
N THR A 57 -7.23 -0.80 -3.67
CA THR A 57 -6.39 -1.53 -4.61
C THR A 57 -4.93 -1.26 -4.32
N CYS A 58 -4.03 -2.06 -4.90
CA CYS A 58 -2.59 -1.88 -4.82
C CYS A 58 -2.11 -0.51 -5.35
N TRP A 59 -2.96 0.24 -6.04
CA TRP A 59 -2.66 1.58 -6.54
C TRP A 59 -2.84 2.68 -5.50
N ASP A 60 -3.60 2.42 -4.44
CA ASP A 60 -3.98 3.41 -3.42
C ASP A 60 -2.96 3.50 -2.27
N ILE A 61 -2.10 2.48 -2.13
CA ILE A 61 -1.04 2.44 -1.12
C ILE A 61 0.13 3.34 -1.55
N PRO A 62 0.59 4.28 -0.68
CA PRO A 62 1.83 5.01 -0.90
C PRO A 62 3.03 4.13 -0.54
N TRP A 63 3.33 3.11 -1.36
CA TRP A 63 4.33 2.07 -1.08
C TRP A 63 5.70 2.63 -0.68
N GLN A 64 6.11 3.74 -1.30
CA GLN A 64 7.37 4.44 -1.00
C GLN A 64 7.46 5.00 0.43
N ARG A 65 6.31 5.20 1.09
CA ARG A 65 6.24 5.72 2.47
C ARG A 65 6.13 4.60 3.51
N LEU A 66 6.00 3.35 3.07
CA LEU A 66 5.95 2.22 4.00
C LEU A 66 7.30 2.07 4.70
N ARG A 67 7.23 2.04 6.03
CA ARG A 67 8.37 1.76 6.90
C ARG A 67 8.25 0.34 7.43
N PHE A 68 9.35 -0.14 8.00
CA PHE A 68 9.42 -1.47 8.61
C PHE A 68 8.28 -1.76 9.60
N GLN A 69 7.85 -0.77 10.38
CA GLN A 69 6.74 -0.93 11.33
C GLN A 69 5.42 -1.25 10.62
N HIS A 70 5.12 -0.57 9.50
CA HIS A 70 3.91 -0.81 8.71
C HIS A 70 3.93 -2.21 8.09
N THR A 71 5.08 -2.62 7.54
CA THR A 71 5.21 -3.95 6.94
C THR A 71 5.16 -5.08 7.97
N GLN A 72 5.69 -4.86 9.18
CA GLN A 72 5.55 -5.82 10.28
C GLN A 72 4.10 -5.98 10.75
N ALA A 73 3.36 -4.89 10.89
CA ALA A 73 1.95 -4.94 11.28
C ALA A 73 1.13 -5.72 10.24
N LEU A 74 1.31 -5.39 8.95
CA LEU A 74 0.67 -6.10 7.84
C LEU A 74 1.03 -7.59 7.85
N ARG A 75 2.31 -7.94 8.04
CA ARG A 75 2.75 -9.34 8.11
C ARG A 75 2.06 -10.08 9.26
N SER A 76 1.92 -9.46 10.42
CA SER A 76 1.21 -10.05 11.56
C SER A 76 -0.25 -10.30 11.21
N THR A 77 -0.95 -9.31 10.66
CA THR A 77 -2.36 -9.44 10.28
C THR A 77 -2.58 -10.52 9.22
N LEU A 78 -1.70 -10.61 8.23
CA LEU A 78 -1.74 -11.68 7.23
C LEU A 78 -1.49 -13.05 7.87
N ALA A 79 -0.48 -13.15 8.75
CA ALA A 79 -0.19 -14.38 9.46
C ALA A 79 -1.41 -14.85 10.28
N ASP A 80 -2.07 -13.96 11.01
CA ASP A 80 -3.26 -14.30 11.81
C ASP A 80 -4.43 -14.75 10.92
N ARG A 81 -4.71 -14.01 9.84
CA ARG A 81 -5.82 -14.30 8.91
C ARG A 81 -5.63 -15.64 8.19
N TYR A 82 -4.42 -15.89 7.67
CA TYR A 82 -4.15 -17.11 6.91
C TYR A 82 -3.80 -18.29 7.80
N ALA A 83 -3.23 -18.12 9.00
CA ALA A 83 -3.08 -19.21 9.96
C ALA A 83 -4.44 -19.81 10.33
N HIS A 84 -5.46 -18.96 10.54
CA HIS A 84 -6.83 -19.43 10.77
C HIS A 84 -7.42 -20.13 9.53
N SER A 85 -7.10 -19.66 8.32
CA SER A 85 -7.62 -20.23 7.08
C SER A 85 -6.89 -21.51 6.62
N THR A 86 -5.64 -21.75 7.06
CA THR A 86 -4.87 -22.97 6.75
C THR A 86 -4.96 -24.06 7.81
N ALA A 87 -5.40 -23.73 9.03
CA ALA A 87 -5.64 -24.71 10.09
C ALA A 87 -6.91 -25.57 9.87
N ASN A 88 -7.75 -25.20 8.90
CA ASN A 88 -8.97 -25.91 8.55
C ASN A 88 -8.89 -26.40 7.10
N ARG A 89 -8.00 -27.37 6.86
CA ARG A 89 -7.97 -28.17 5.62
C ARG A 89 -7.72 -29.63 5.93
#